data_AF-I2NUR0-F1
#
_entry.id   AF-I2NUR0-F1
#
_cell.length_a   1.000
_cell.length_b   1.000
_cell.length_c   1.000
_cell.angle_alpha   90.00
_cell.angle_beta   90.00
_cell.angle_gamma   90.00
#
_symmetry.space_group_name_H-M   'P 1'
#
loop_
_entity.id
_entity.type
_entity.pdbx_description
1 polymer ?
#
loop_
_entity_poly.entity_id
_entity_poly.type
_entity_poly.pdbx_seq_one_letter_code
_entity_poly.pdbx_strand_id
1 'polypeptide(L)'
;MKPFIRAASLLFLATASTLAFGKDFIIYDRMDYVGKPDLTADKLSKVFLIYESELVMPDPAGKRKHGVLNEKRIRELARQSYREGYRTISTDIETWFAEKDGQILTPQELKTDFARMYRIFKEENPRAYISNYGLPDEHLHAIRYYQAQANNEAVLAKWRQFSKRRQMSAAISDYANPVFYITTPDLAQWEKDVQTTVAEIRKRYPDKKIIGYLWPQYYSASNSPYFKQFIDAERWQKMLEISSKYMDGVIIWSDKRDENHQIVRWNDPRIQAIMRATKSFIAAHPKDIAVETLQPPTLSKSLKNSKLK
;
A
#
# COMPACT_ATOMS: atom_id res chain seq x y z
N MET A 1 -48.83 52.35 -22.26
CA MET A 1 -49.00 52.17 -20.79
C MET A 1 -49.27 50.70 -20.50
N LYS A 2 -48.69 50.15 -19.42
CA LYS A 2 -48.64 48.74 -18.95
C LYS A 2 -47.42 47.92 -19.43
N PRO A 3 -46.84 47.06 -18.55
CA PRO A 3 -45.55 47.38 -17.94
C PRO A 3 -44.45 46.32 -18.15
N PHE A 4 -43.21 46.75 -17.92
CA PHE A 4 -42.03 45.89 -17.81
C PHE A 4 -42.18 44.87 -16.68
N ILE A 5 -42.13 43.57 -17.02
CA ILE A 5 -41.90 42.51 -16.05
C ILE A 5 -40.38 42.29 -16.00
N ARG A 6 -39.72 42.81 -14.96
CA ARG A 6 -38.36 42.38 -14.59
C ARG A 6 -38.48 41.08 -13.80
N ALA A 7 -38.08 39.97 -14.40
CA ALA A 7 -37.84 38.73 -13.68
C ALA A 7 -36.60 38.91 -12.79
N ALA A 8 -36.80 38.95 -11.47
CA ALA A 8 -35.72 38.84 -10.51
C ALA A 8 -35.40 37.36 -10.30
N SER A 9 -34.35 36.88 -10.95
CA SER A 9 -33.79 35.56 -10.66
C SER A 9 -33.10 35.63 -9.29
N LEU A 10 -33.73 35.08 -8.26
CA LEU A 10 -33.06 34.80 -6.99
C LEU A 10 -32.06 33.64 -7.21
N LEU A 11 -30.78 33.98 -7.26
CA LEU A 11 -29.70 33.03 -7.09
C LEU A 11 -29.68 32.59 -5.62
N PHE A 12 -30.10 31.35 -5.33
CA PHE A 12 -29.71 30.68 -4.10
C PHE A 12 -28.27 30.15 -4.28
N LEU A 13 -27.27 30.93 -3.86
CA LEU A 13 -25.94 30.39 -3.59
C LEU A 13 -26.03 29.57 -2.30
N ALA A 14 -26.18 28.25 -2.43
CA ALA A 14 -25.86 27.34 -1.36
C ALA A 14 -24.35 27.35 -1.16
N THR A 15 -23.85 28.18 -0.23
CA THR A 15 -22.49 28.04 0.27
C THR A 15 -22.43 26.78 1.11
N ALA A 16 -22.10 25.66 0.46
CA ALA A 16 -21.63 24.48 1.15
C ALA A 16 -20.30 24.82 1.82
N SER A 17 -20.35 25.27 3.07
CA SER A 17 -19.18 25.26 3.94
C SER A 17 -18.83 23.80 4.20
N THR A 18 -17.96 23.24 3.35
CA THR A 18 -17.25 22.02 3.69
C THR A 18 -16.40 22.36 4.90
N LEU A 19 -16.87 21.99 6.09
CA LEU A 19 -15.98 21.79 7.22
C LEU A 19 -14.89 20.85 6.71
N ALA A 20 -13.66 21.38 6.58
CA ALA A 20 -12.50 20.59 6.24
C ALA A 20 -12.28 19.60 7.39
N PHE A 21 -12.95 18.46 7.32
CA PHE A 21 -12.62 17.31 8.14
C PHE A 21 -11.19 16.94 7.76
N GLY A 22 -10.30 16.87 8.76
CA GLY A 22 -8.91 16.44 8.54
C GLY A 22 -8.91 15.13 7.75
N LYS A 23 -7.98 15.01 6.82
CA LYS A 23 -7.86 13.77 6.03
C LYS A 23 -7.31 12.70 6.95
N ASP A 24 -7.87 11.49 6.98
CA ASP A 24 -7.31 10.39 7.78
C ASP A 24 -6.12 9.73 7.05
N PHE A 25 -4.97 10.41 6.96
CA PHE A 25 -3.76 9.84 6.36
C PHE A 25 -3.03 8.93 7.35
N ILE A 26 -2.92 7.64 7.02
CA ILE A 26 -2.26 6.64 7.90
C ILE A 26 -0.89 6.27 7.34
N ILE A 27 0.13 6.32 8.19
CA ILE A 27 1.49 5.84 7.89
C ILE A 27 1.67 4.49 8.57
N TYR A 28 1.94 3.44 7.80
CA TYR A 28 2.25 2.11 8.31
C TYR A 28 3.76 1.84 8.25
N ASP A 29 4.30 1.24 9.30
CA ASP A 29 5.70 0.81 9.38
C ASP A 29 5.87 -0.67 9.02
N ARG A 30 6.71 -0.94 8.02
CA ARG A 30 7.25 -2.26 7.65
C ARG A 30 8.73 -2.18 7.26
N MET A 31 9.48 -1.27 7.88
CA MET A 31 10.93 -1.25 7.69
C MET A 31 11.56 -2.45 8.41
N ASP A 32 12.54 -3.12 7.79
CA ASP A 32 13.18 -4.33 8.33
C ASP A 32 14.56 -4.06 8.96
N TYR A 33 14.84 -2.81 9.35
CA TYR A 33 16.13 -2.45 9.94
C TYR A 33 16.36 -3.11 11.30
N VAL A 34 17.58 -3.63 11.49
CA VAL A 34 17.94 -4.39 12.70
C VAL A 34 17.95 -3.49 13.92
N GLY A 35 17.23 -3.92 14.97
CA GLY A 35 17.12 -3.18 16.23
C GLY A 35 16.10 -2.03 16.21
N LYS A 36 15.24 -1.94 15.19
CA LYS A 36 14.17 -0.95 15.13
C LYS A 36 13.13 -1.20 16.25
N PRO A 37 12.78 -0.19 17.05
CA PRO A 37 11.75 -0.32 18.08
C PRO A 37 10.34 -0.30 17.48
N ASP A 38 9.33 -0.45 18.33
CA ASP A 38 7.94 -0.13 17.98
C ASP A 38 7.79 1.39 17.74
N LEU A 39 7.27 1.78 16.58
CA LEU A 39 7.11 3.17 16.17
C LEU A 39 5.68 3.69 16.36
N THR A 40 4.81 2.94 17.04
CA THR A 40 3.42 3.36 17.30
C THR A 40 3.36 4.69 18.08
N ALA A 41 4.27 4.90 19.04
CA ALA A 41 4.38 6.16 19.78
C ALA A 41 4.79 7.35 18.89
N ASP A 42 5.48 7.08 17.77
CA ASP A 42 5.84 8.05 16.75
C ASP A 42 4.74 8.22 15.68
N LYS A 43 3.53 7.71 15.94
CA LYS A 43 2.36 7.72 15.04
C LYS A 43 2.52 6.89 13.75
N LEU A 44 3.44 5.92 13.73
CA LEU A 44 3.50 4.93 12.65
C LEU A 44 2.72 3.68 13.07
N SER A 45 1.64 3.40 12.36
CA SER A 45 0.74 2.27 12.59
C SER A 45 1.40 0.96 12.19
N LYS A 46 0.93 -0.16 12.76
CA LYS A 46 1.38 -1.50 12.37
C LYS A 46 0.50 -2.05 11.25
N VAL A 47 1.11 -2.75 10.29
CA VAL A 47 0.41 -3.56 9.29
C VAL A 47 0.92 -4.99 9.33
N PHE A 48 0.03 -5.95 9.08
CA PHE A 48 0.38 -7.36 9.01
C PHE A 48 0.82 -7.69 7.58
N LEU A 49 2.10 -7.48 7.26
CA LEU A 49 2.68 -7.85 5.97
C LEU A 49 3.11 -9.32 5.97
N ILE A 50 2.70 -10.04 4.93
CA ILE A 50 2.97 -11.46 4.73
C ILE A 50 3.55 -11.67 3.33
N TYR A 51 4.74 -12.24 3.26
CA TYR A 51 5.44 -12.52 2.01
C TYR A 51 4.95 -13.80 1.32
N GLU A 52 5.13 -13.87 0.01
CA GLU A 52 4.73 -15.00 -0.84
C GLU A 52 5.14 -16.37 -0.30
N SER A 53 6.35 -16.50 0.25
CA SER A 53 6.89 -17.75 0.78
C SER A 53 6.05 -18.36 1.91
N GLU A 54 5.28 -17.53 2.62
CA GLU A 54 4.38 -17.95 3.68
C GLU A 54 2.96 -18.24 3.16
N LEU A 55 2.62 -17.76 1.97
CA LEU A 55 1.27 -17.81 1.39
C LEU A 55 1.14 -18.91 0.33
N VAL A 56 2.22 -19.23 -0.36
CA VAL A 56 2.24 -20.12 -1.52
C VAL A 56 3.13 -21.31 -1.24
N MET A 57 2.67 -22.50 -1.63
CA MET A 57 3.44 -23.74 -1.63
C MET A 57 3.58 -24.27 -3.06
N PRO A 58 4.58 -25.12 -3.35
CA PRO A 58 4.65 -25.82 -4.62
C PRO A 58 3.33 -26.53 -4.94
N ASP A 59 2.90 -26.49 -6.19
CA ASP A 59 1.74 -27.27 -6.64
C ASP A 59 2.07 -28.77 -6.53
N PRO A 60 1.35 -29.55 -5.70
CA PRO A 60 1.60 -30.99 -5.57
C PRO A 60 1.44 -31.75 -6.90
N ALA A 61 0.61 -31.23 -7.82
CA ALA A 61 0.43 -31.82 -9.15
C ALA A 61 1.49 -31.34 -10.17
N GLY A 62 2.33 -30.36 -9.82
CA GLY A 62 3.38 -29.80 -10.68
C GLY A 62 2.87 -29.02 -11.91
N LYS A 63 1.55 -28.77 -12.00
CA LYS A 63 0.90 -28.11 -13.14
C LYS A 63 1.05 -26.59 -13.07
N ARG A 64 1.03 -26.03 -11.86
CA ARG A 64 1.16 -24.60 -11.63
C ARG A 64 2.57 -24.24 -11.15
N LYS A 65 3.34 -23.63 -12.04
CA LYS A 65 4.74 -23.21 -11.83
C LYS A 65 4.85 -22.09 -10.79
N HIS A 66 3.80 -21.28 -10.70
CA HIS A 66 3.60 -20.23 -9.71
C HIS A 66 3.26 -20.74 -8.31
N GLY A 67 3.12 -22.06 -8.11
CA GLY A 67 2.63 -22.63 -6.86
C GLY A 67 1.14 -22.38 -6.62
N VAL A 68 0.62 -22.93 -5.53
CA VAL A 68 -0.78 -22.82 -5.08
C VAL A 68 -0.83 -22.29 -3.66
N LEU A 69 -1.99 -21.76 -3.23
CA LEU A 69 -2.16 -21.27 -1.86
C LEU A 69 -1.89 -22.38 -0.82
N ASN A 70 -1.05 -22.06 0.16
CA ASN A 70 -0.89 -22.86 1.36
C ASN A 70 -2.00 -22.52 2.36
N GLU A 71 -3.21 -23.01 2.12
CA GLU A 71 -4.40 -22.61 2.90
C GLU A 71 -4.29 -22.90 4.40
N LYS A 72 -3.58 -23.97 4.78
CA LYS A 72 -3.32 -24.26 6.19
C LYS A 72 -2.50 -23.12 6.81
N ARG A 73 -1.40 -22.72 6.17
CA ARG A 73 -0.54 -21.64 6.65
C ARG A 73 -1.27 -20.29 6.63
N ILE A 74 -2.02 -20.00 5.57
CA ILE A 74 -2.84 -18.79 5.46
C ILE A 74 -3.84 -18.69 6.62
N ARG A 75 -4.50 -19.80 6.97
CA ARG A 75 -5.46 -19.84 8.09
C ARG A 75 -4.78 -19.61 9.44
N GLU A 76 -3.58 -20.15 9.65
CA GLU A 76 -2.78 -19.88 10.85
C GLU A 76 -2.41 -18.39 10.97
N LEU A 77 -1.97 -17.78 9.87
CA LEU A 77 -1.62 -16.37 9.78
C LEU A 77 -2.85 -15.46 9.97
N ALA A 78 -4.00 -15.84 9.42
CA ALA A 78 -5.25 -15.11 9.62
C ALA A 78 -5.67 -15.11 11.10
N ARG A 79 -5.62 -16.27 11.77
CA ARG A 79 -5.87 -16.37 13.22
C ARG A 79 -4.85 -15.56 14.02
N GLN A 80 -3.59 -15.57 13.62
CA GLN A 80 -2.55 -14.75 14.24
C GLN A 80 -2.90 -13.25 14.14
N SER A 81 -3.25 -12.77 12.94
CA SER A 81 -3.65 -11.38 12.71
C SER A 81 -4.81 -10.97 13.62
N TYR A 82 -5.79 -11.85 13.81
CA TYR A 82 -6.92 -11.60 14.71
C TYR A 82 -6.47 -11.53 16.16
N ARG A 83 -5.73 -12.53 16.65
CA ARG A 83 -5.24 -12.60 18.04
C ARG A 83 -4.37 -11.41 18.41
N GLU A 84 -3.49 -11.00 17.51
CA GLU A 84 -2.58 -9.86 17.72
C GLU A 84 -3.26 -8.51 17.46
N GLY A 85 -4.51 -8.51 16.98
CA GLY A 85 -5.33 -7.33 16.86
C GLY A 85 -5.17 -6.54 15.56
N TYR A 86 -4.44 -7.08 14.57
CA TYR A 86 -4.27 -6.47 13.26
C TYR A 86 -5.59 -6.40 12.50
N ARG A 87 -5.85 -5.22 11.93
CA ARG A 87 -6.95 -4.99 11.00
C ARG A 87 -6.44 -4.92 9.58
N THR A 88 -5.47 -4.04 9.32
CA THR A 88 -4.85 -3.91 7.99
C THR A 88 -3.85 -5.03 7.71
N ILE A 89 -4.04 -5.73 6.60
CA ILE A 89 -3.23 -6.86 6.15
C ILE A 89 -2.75 -6.57 4.73
N SER A 90 -1.44 -6.69 4.50
CA SER A 90 -0.85 -6.58 3.17
C SER A 90 -0.20 -7.91 2.81
N THR A 91 -0.62 -8.54 1.72
CA THR A 91 0.06 -9.72 1.19
C THR A 91 1.03 -9.31 0.10
N ASP A 92 2.08 -10.09 -0.10
CA ASP A 92 3.10 -9.79 -1.10
C ASP A 92 3.38 -11.02 -1.96
N ILE A 93 2.40 -11.35 -2.82
CA ILE A 93 2.54 -12.35 -3.89
C ILE A 93 2.82 -11.59 -5.18
N GLU A 94 4.05 -11.69 -5.68
CA GLU A 94 4.51 -10.97 -6.86
C GLU A 94 4.64 -11.90 -8.07
N THR A 95 5.11 -13.13 -7.84
CA THR A 95 5.50 -14.02 -8.95
C THR A 95 4.31 -14.38 -9.83
N TRP A 96 3.10 -14.41 -9.28
CA TRP A 96 1.85 -14.69 -9.99
C TRP A 96 1.55 -13.70 -11.11
N PHE A 97 2.08 -12.48 -11.04
CA PHE A 97 1.90 -11.47 -12.08
C PHE A 97 2.97 -11.56 -13.18
N ALA A 98 4.08 -12.27 -12.96
CA ALA A 98 5.13 -12.48 -13.94
C ALA A 98 4.84 -13.71 -14.84
N GLU A 99 5.60 -13.82 -15.93
CA GLU A 99 5.77 -15.09 -16.62
C GLU A 99 6.75 -15.97 -15.83
N LYS A 100 6.44 -17.26 -15.71
CA LYS A 100 7.32 -18.25 -15.08
C LYS A 100 7.26 -19.55 -15.85
N ASP A 101 8.40 -19.97 -16.40
CA ASP A 101 8.55 -21.20 -17.18
C ASP A 101 7.48 -21.35 -18.30
N GLY A 102 7.23 -20.26 -19.04
CA GLY A 102 6.21 -20.22 -20.10
C GLY A 102 4.75 -20.16 -19.62
N GLN A 103 4.52 -20.08 -18.30
CA GLN A 103 3.18 -19.96 -17.72
C GLN A 103 2.90 -18.53 -17.26
N ILE A 104 1.76 -17.99 -17.71
CA ILE A 104 1.21 -16.70 -17.30
C ILE A 104 -0.21 -16.96 -16.78
N LEU A 105 -0.48 -16.60 -15.53
CA LEU A 105 -1.82 -16.76 -14.95
C LEU A 105 -2.80 -15.75 -15.56
N THR A 106 -3.99 -16.22 -15.91
CA THR A 106 -5.08 -15.37 -16.42
C THR A 106 -5.62 -14.45 -15.32
N PRO A 107 -6.25 -13.31 -15.68
CA PRO A 107 -6.92 -12.45 -14.71
C PRO A 107 -7.96 -13.17 -13.83
N GLN A 108 -8.64 -14.19 -14.38
CA GLN A 108 -9.66 -14.95 -13.67
C GLN A 108 -9.04 -15.94 -12.67
N GLU A 109 -7.93 -16.59 -13.00
CA GLU A 109 -7.18 -17.43 -12.06
C GLU A 109 -6.68 -16.59 -10.89
N LEU A 110 -6.02 -15.46 -11.17
CA LEU A 110 -5.56 -14.51 -10.14
C LEU A 110 -6.71 -14.09 -9.22
N LYS A 111 -7.83 -13.61 -9.79
CA LYS A 111 -9.00 -13.22 -9.00
C LYS A 111 -9.50 -14.36 -8.12
N THR A 112 -9.56 -15.58 -8.64
CA THR A 112 -10.08 -16.74 -7.91
C THR A 112 -9.23 -17.06 -6.70
N ASP A 113 -7.91 -17.06 -6.85
CA ASP A 113 -7.01 -17.35 -5.74
C ASP A 113 -6.98 -16.21 -4.71
N PHE A 114 -6.90 -14.95 -5.15
CA PHE A 114 -6.98 -13.81 -4.22
C PHE A 114 -8.32 -13.81 -3.46
N ALA A 115 -9.44 -14.11 -4.12
CA ALA A 115 -10.74 -14.23 -3.46
C ALA A 115 -10.73 -15.33 -2.40
N ARG A 116 -10.11 -16.47 -2.69
CA ARG A 116 -9.97 -17.58 -1.74
C ARG A 116 -9.14 -17.17 -0.53
N MET A 117 -7.99 -16.54 -0.75
CA MET A 117 -7.12 -16.06 0.33
C MET A 117 -7.83 -15.01 1.20
N TYR A 118 -8.43 -13.98 0.58
CA TYR A 118 -9.13 -12.93 1.31
C TYR A 118 -10.33 -13.47 2.10
N ARG A 119 -11.03 -14.48 1.57
CA ARG A 119 -12.10 -15.17 2.31
C ARG A 119 -11.57 -15.86 3.56
N ILE A 120 -10.46 -16.59 3.49
CA ILE A 120 -9.86 -17.25 4.66
C ILE A 120 -9.49 -16.22 5.73
N PHE A 121 -8.92 -15.08 5.33
CA PHE A 121 -8.64 -13.98 6.25
C PHE A 121 -9.91 -13.45 6.91
N LYS A 122 -10.98 -13.23 6.16
CA LYS A 122 -12.26 -12.72 6.69
C LYS A 122 -13.00 -13.75 7.58
N GLU A 123 -12.84 -15.04 7.31
CA GLU A 123 -13.37 -16.12 8.15
C GLU A 123 -12.72 -16.13 9.55
N GLU A 124 -11.40 -16.00 9.62
CA GLU A 124 -10.65 -16.11 10.88
C GLU A 124 -10.41 -14.75 11.58
N ASN A 125 -10.42 -13.67 10.80
CA ASN A 125 -10.34 -12.29 11.25
C ASN A 125 -11.47 -11.47 10.58
N PRO A 126 -12.67 -11.39 11.19
CA PRO A 126 -13.78 -10.64 10.62
C PRO A 126 -13.52 -9.14 10.43
N ARG A 127 -12.44 -8.60 11.00
CA ARG A 127 -12.00 -7.20 10.84
C ARG A 127 -10.96 -7.03 9.73
N ALA A 128 -10.52 -8.11 9.08
CA ALA A 128 -9.49 -8.07 8.05
C ALA A 128 -9.82 -7.03 6.96
N TYR A 129 -8.91 -6.08 6.76
CA TYR A 129 -8.91 -5.09 5.69
C TYR A 129 -7.68 -5.38 4.83
N ILE A 130 -7.88 -6.10 3.72
CA ILE A 130 -6.79 -6.83 3.06
C ILE A 130 -6.62 -6.45 1.58
N SER A 131 -5.36 -6.41 1.15
CA SER A 131 -4.96 -6.27 -0.26
C SER A 131 -3.60 -6.93 -0.50
N ASN A 132 -3.21 -7.01 -1.77
CA ASN A 132 -1.89 -7.47 -2.19
C ASN A 132 -1.05 -6.30 -2.71
N TYR A 133 0.24 -6.34 -2.43
CA TYR A 133 1.27 -5.50 -3.01
C TYR A 133 1.12 -5.39 -4.54
N GLY A 134 1.26 -4.18 -5.08
CA GLY A 134 1.19 -3.92 -6.51
C GLY A 134 -0.21 -4.05 -7.11
N LEU A 135 -1.28 -3.94 -6.32
CA LEU A 135 -2.65 -3.81 -6.85
C LEU A 135 -3.12 -2.35 -6.78
N PRO A 136 -3.87 -1.83 -7.77
CA PRO A 136 -4.27 -2.47 -9.03
C PRO A 136 -3.22 -2.38 -10.14
N ASP A 137 -2.19 -1.55 -10.00
CA ASP A 137 -1.34 -1.18 -11.12
C ASP A 137 0.13 -1.52 -10.85
N GLU A 138 0.85 -1.79 -11.93
CA GLU A 138 2.29 -2.01 -11.93
C GLU A 138 3.06 -0.73 -11.53
N HIS A 139 4.30 -0.88 -11.12
CA HIS A 139 5.17 0.24 -10.71
C HIS A 139 5.57 1.14 -11.90
N LEU A 140 4.77 2.18 -12.17
CA LEU A 140 4.94 3.07 -13.34
C LEU A 140 6.35 3.70 -13.40
N HIS A 141 6.89 4.15 -12.27
CA HIS A 141 8.17 4.84 -12.26
C HIS A 141 9.35 3.89 -12.57
N ALA A 142 9.29 2.61 -12.18
CA ALA A 142 10.26 1.61 -12.65
C ALA A 142 10.10 1.29 -14.14
N ILE A 143 8.86 1.16 -14.65
CA ILE A 143 8.65 0.96 -16.09
C ILE A 143 9.28 2.10 -16.88
N ARG A 144 9.07 3.35 -16.44
CA ARG A 144 9.67 4.54 -17.05
C ARG A 144 11.19 4.46 -17.05
N TYR A 145 11.78 4.06 -15.93
CA TYR A 145 13.23 3.89 -15.83
C TYR A 145 13.77 2.86 -16.84
N TYR A 146 13.12 1.70 -16.99
CA TYR A 146 13.52 0.68 -17.97
C TYR A 146 13.19 1.04 -19.43
N GLN A 147 12.32 2.03 -19.63
CA GLN A 147 11.88 2.52 -20.94
C GLN A 147 12.37 3.96 -21.19
N ALA A 148 13.57 4.32 -20.69
CA ALA A 148 14.06 5.70 -20.69
C ALA A 148 14.11 6.38 -22.07
N GLN A 149 14.20 5.60 -23.15
CA GLN A 149 14.21 6.10 -24.54
C GLN A 149 12.82 6.18 -25.18
N ALA A 150 11.80 5.59 -24.54
CA ALA A 150 10.44 5.63 -25.03
C ALA A 150 9.78 6.98 -24.70
N ASN A 151 8.93 7.47 -25.60
CA ASN A 151 8.11 8.64 -25.30
C ASN A 151 7.08 8.33 -24.20
N ASN A 152 6.51 9.37 -23.59
CA ASN A 152 5.61 9.22 -22.46
C ASN A 152 4.38 8.35 -22.76
N GLU A 153 3.78 8.45 -23.95
CA GLU A 153 2.59 7.66 -24.29
C GLU A 153 2.91 6.17 -24.41
N ALA A 154 4.07 5.83 -24.99
CA ALA A 154 4.54 4.45 -25.06
C ALA A 154 4.79 3.85 -23.66
N VAL A 155 5.37 4.64 -22.73
CA VAL A 155 5.54 4.24 -21.32
C VAL A 155 4.18 3.97 -20.66
N LEU A 156 3.21 4.88 -20.82
CA LEU A 156 1.87 4.74 -20.24
C LEU A 156 1.11 3.55 -20.85
N ALA A 157 1.19 3.34 -22.17
CA ALA A 157 0.58 2.19 -22.83
C ALA A 157 1.16 0.87 -22.30
N LYS A 158 2.48 0.79 -22.13
CA LYS A 158 3.16 -0.39 -21.57
C LYS A 158 2.77 -0.64 -20.11
N TRP A 159 2.70 0.41 -19.30
CA TRP A 159 2.24 0.33 -17.92
C TRP A 159 0.80 -0.17 -17.83
N ARG A 160 -0.14 0.41 -18.59
CA ARG A 160 -1.53 -0.05 -18.64
C ARG A 160 -1.64 -1.51 -19.11
N GLN A 161 -0.81 -1.93 -20.07
CA GLN A 161 -0.75 -3.30 -20.53
C GLN A 161 -0.39 -4.27 -19.39
N PHE A 162 0.67 -3.97 -18.62
CA PHE A 162 1.08 -4.77 -17.46
C PHE A 162 0.04 -4.74 -16.32
N SER A 163 -0.57 -3.59 -16.08
CA SER A 163 -1.60 -3.40 -15.06
C SER A 163 -2.93 -4.09 -15.36
N LYS A 164 -3.23 -4.42 -16.62
CA LYS A 164 -4.53 -5.00 -17.02
C LYS A 164 -4.88 -6.29 -16.25
N ARG A 165 -3.89 -7.17 -16.02
CA ARG A 165 -4.13 -8.47 -15.36
C ARG A 165 -4.42 -8.36 -13.86
N ARG A 166 -4.00 -7.26 -13.24
CA ARG A 166 -4.14 -6.99 -11.80
C ARG A 166 -5.54 -6.49 -11.43
N GLN A 167 -6.30 -5.95 -12.40
CA GLN A 167 -7.57 -5.25 -12.15
C GLN A 167 -8.65 -6.14 -11.51
N MET A 168 -8.80 -7.39 -11.97
CA MET A 168 -9.83 -8.28 -11.42
C MET A 168 -9.58 -8.65 -9.96
N SER A 169 -8.32 -8.82 -9.56
CA SER A 169 -7.91 -9.04 -8.17
C SER A 169 -8.03 -7.77 -7.33
N ALA A 170 -7.75 -6.61 -7.91
CA ALA A 170 -7.91 -5.34 -7.21
C ALA A 170 -9.38 -4.97 -6.98
N ALA A 171 -10.29 -5.37 -7.86
CA ALA A 171 -11.71 -5.13 -7.67
C ALA A 171 -12.24 -5.78 -6.38
N ILE A 172 -11.68 -6.93 -5.98
CA ILE A 172 -12.11 -7.71 -4.80
C ILE A 172 -11.28 -7.44 -3.53
N SER A 173 -10.20 -6.65 -3.61
CA SER A 173 -9.45 -6.25 -2.41
C SER A 173 -10.26 -5.25 -1.57
N ASP A 174 -9.89 -5.00 -0.33
CA ASP A 174 -10.56 -3.96 0.47
C ASP A 174 -9.97 -2.56 0.21
N TYR A 175 -8.71 -2.49 -0.23
CA TYR A 175 -8.01 -1.25 -0.59
C TYR A 175 -7.06 -1.43 -1.79
N ALA A 176 -6.65 -0.33 -2.41
CA ALA A 176 -5.62 -0.30 -3.44
C ALA A 176 -4.24 -0.15 -2.77
N ASN A 177 -3.27 -0.98 -3.17
CA ASN A 177 -1.93 -1.01 -2.60
C ASN A 177 -0.84 -0.87 -3.69
N PRO A 178 -0.84 0.23 -4.47
CA PRO A 178 0.12 0.45 -5.55
C PRO A 178 1.53 0.73 -5.02
N VAL A 179 2.53 0.58 -5.90
CA VAL A 179 3.94 0.79 -5.57
C VAL A 179 4.40 2.15 -6.08
N PHE A 180 4.95 2.97 -5.18
CA PHE A 180 5.47 4.31 -5.48
C PHE A 180 6.93 4.46 -5.07
N TYR A 181 7.73 3.42 -5.24
CA TYR A 181 9.18 3.53 -5.09
C TYR A 181 9.75 4.49 -6.13
N ILE A 182 10.73 5.29 -5.74
CA ILE A 182 11.41 6.20 -6.66
C ILE A 182 12.70 5.54 -7.16
N THR A 183 13.00 5.64 -8.45
CA THR A 183 14.13 4.91 -9.08
C THR A 183 15.28 5.86 -9.41
N THR A 184 14.99 7.15 -9.61
CA THR A 184 15.96 8.22 -9.86
C THR A 184 15.67 9.44 -8.97
N PRO A 185 16.60 10.39 -8.78
CA PRO A 185 16.35 11.59 -7.97
C PRO A 185 15.30 12.56 -8.52
N ASP A 186 14.72 12.28 -9.70
CA ASP A 186 13.73 13.13 -10.35
C ASP A 186 12.36 13.06 -9.65
N LEU A 187 12.25 13.85 -8.58
CA LEU A 187 11.03 13.96 -7.79
C LEU A 187 9.85 14.53 -8.60
N ALA A 188 10.11 15.41 -9.56
CA ALA A 188 9.05 16.03 -10.36
C ALA A 188 8.40 14.99 -11.30
N GLN A 189 9.22 14.13 -11.92
CA GLN A 189 8.69 13.02 -12.70
C GLN A 189 8.02 11.96 -11.82
N TRP A 190 8.59 11.66 -10.65
CA TRP A 190 7.96 10.75 -9.69
C TRP A 190 6.57 11.25 -9.24
N GLU A 191 6.41 12.55 -8.96
CA GLU A 191 5.11 13.14 -8.61
C GLU A 191 4.10 12.99 -9.77
N LYS A 192 4.52 13.24 -11.01
CA LYS A 192 3.65 13.04 -12.19
C LYS A 192 3.19 11.58 -12.31
N ASP A 193 4.08 10.63 -12.04
CA ASP A 193 3.73 9.21 -12.04
C ASP A 193 2.74 8.87 -10.91
N VAL A 194 2.96 9.40 -9.70
CA VAL A 194 1.99 9.29 -8.58
C VAL A 194 0.62 9.84 -8.97
N GLN A 195 0.55 11.05 -9.51
CA GLN A 195 -0.70 11.69 -9.93
C GLN A 195 -1.42 10.86 -10.99
N THR A 196 -0.68 10.37 -11.99
CA THR A 196 -1.23 9.56 -13.10
C THR A 196 -1.82 8.26 -12.57
N THR A 197 -1.06 7.52 -11.75
CA THR A 197 -1.54 6.26 -11.18
C THR A 197 -2.74 6.49 -10.26
N VAL A 198 -2.68 7.46 -9.34
CA VAL A 198 -3.80 7.76 -8.44
C VAL A 198 -5.06 8.15 -9.22
N ALA A 199 -4.94 8.99 -10.25
CA ALA A 199 -6.10 9.39 -11.07
C ALA A 199 -6.75 8.18 -11.78
N GLU A 200 -5.95 7.26 -12.31
CA GLU A 200 -6.48 6.03 -12.93
C GLU A 200 -7.14 5.10 -11.92
N ILE A 201 -6.55 4.94 -10.73
CA ILE A 201 -7.14 4.15 -9.65
C ILE A 201 -8.48 4.75 -9.22
N ARG A 202 -8.54 6.06 -8.97
CA ARG A 202 -9.78 6.75 -8.55
C ARG A 202 -10.86 6.70 -9.63
N LYS A 203 -10.48 6.79 -10.90
CA LYS A 203 -11.43 6.63 -12.01
C LYS A 203 -12.09 5.25 -12.02
N ARG A 204 -11.36 4.21 -11.62
CA ARG A 204 -11.85 2.82 -11.66
C ARG A 204 -12.48 2.35 -10.35
N TYR A 205 -11.96 2.83 -9.22
CA TYR A 205 -12.37 2.44 -7.87
C TYR A 205 -12.52 3.71 -7.00
N PRO A 206 -13.57 4.52 -7.22
CA PRO A 206 -13.70 5.84 -6.58
C PRO A 206 -13.65 5.77 -5.05
N ASP A 207 -14.31 4.77 -4.46
CA ASP A 207 -14.46 4.65 -3.01
C ASP A 207 -13.33 3.85 -2.33
N LYS A 208 -12.42 3.25 -3.11
CA LYS A 208 -11.38 2.39 -2.57
C LYS A 208 -10.23 3.24 -2.04
N LYS A 209 -9.87 3.03 -0.77
CA LYS A 209 -8.70 3.72 -0.20
C LYS A 209 -7.43 3.35 -0.95
N ILE A 210 -6.53 4.32 -1.12
CA ILE A 210 -5.22 4.14 -1.75
C ILE A 210 -4.15 4.21 -0.67
N ILE A 211 -3.49 3.09 -0.39
CA ILE A 211 -2.39 2.98 0.55
C ILE A 211 -1.13 2.64 -0.24
N GLY A 212 -0.27 3.61 -0.51
CA GLY A 212 0.88 3.44 -1.39
C GLY A 212 2.10 2.81 -0.69
N TYR A 213 2.86 1.97 -1.39
CA TYR A 213 4.17 1.54 -0.91
C TYR A 213 5.24 2.61 -1.18
N LEU A 214 5.94 3.02 -0.12
CA LEU A 214 7.14 3.86 -0.17
C LEU A 214 8.34 3.10 0.37
N TRP A 215 9.53 3.47 -0.10
CA TRP A 215 10.79 2.93 0.39
C TRP A 215 11.74 4.11 0.64
N PRO A 216 12.36 4.24 1.82
CA PRO A 216 13.40 5.26 2.09
C PRO A 216 14.70 5.07 1.30
N GLN A 217 14.79 4.06 0.44
CA GLN A 217 15.88 3.88 -0.51
C GLN A 217 15.33 3.95 -1.94
N TYR A 218 16.19 4.32 -2.88
CA TYR A 218 15.88 4.19 -4.29
C TYR A 218 15.63 2.73 -4.66
N TYR A 219 14.69 2.52 -5.57
CA TYR A 219 14.30 1.21 -6.05
C TYR A 219 15.51 0.40 -6.53
N SER A 220 15.52 -0.89 -6.21
CA SER A 220 16.62 -1.82 -6.47
C SER A 220 16.69 -2.28 -7.92
N ALA A 221 16.50 -1.37 -8.87
CA ALA A 221 16.79 -1.63 -10.28
C ALA A 221 18.29 -1.89 -10.44
N SER A 222 18.66 -3.11 -10.84
CA SER A 222 20.05 -3.61 -10.82
C SER A 222 21.04 -2.81 -11.66
N ASN A 223 20.55 -2.12 -12.69
CA ASN A 223 21.34 -1.22 -13.55
C ASN A 223 21.28 0.25 -13.13
N SER A 224 20.66 0.57 -11.98
CA SER A 224 20.54 1.95 -11.49
C SER A 224 21.80 2.39 -10.76
N PRO A 225 22.34 3.59 -11.06
CA PRO A 225 23.42 4.18 -10.28
C PRO A 225 22.96 4.56 -8.85
N TYR A 226 21.65 4.50 -8.58
CA TYR A 226 21.06 4.76 -7.28
C TYR A 226 20.66 3.49 -6.55
N PHE A 227 21.01 2.29 -7.05
CA PHE A 227 20.60 1.00 -6.51
C PHE A 227 20.65 0.99 -4.96
N LYS A 228 19.48 0.94 -4.32
CA LYS A 228 19.31 0.88 -2.86
C LYS A 228 19.98 1.99 -2.04
N GLN A 229 20.44 3.06 -2.67
CA GLN A 229 20.96 4.21 -1.93
C GLN A 229 19.83 4.87 -1.13
N PHE A 230 20.16 5.40 0.04
CA PHE A 230 19.20 6.16 0.83
C PHE A 230 18.80 7.46 0.14
N ILE A 231 17.51 7.73 0.17
CA ILE A 231 16.95 9.02 -0.27
C ILE A 231 17.33 10.06 0.78
N ASP A 232 17.73 11.26 0.35
CA ASP A 232 18.00 12.33 1.32
C ASP A 232 16.72 12.78 2.05
N ALA A 233 16.90 13.31 3.26
CA ALA A 233 15.79 13.65 4.15
C ALA A 233 14.83 14.70 3.56
N GLU A 234 15.33 15.65 2.77
CA GLU A 234 14.50 16.69 2.14
C GLU A 234 13.61 16.08 1.06
N ARG A 235 14.17 15.24 0.18
CA ARG A 235 13.40 14.51 -0.84
C ARG A 235 12.40 13.56 -0.19
N TRP A 236 12.79 12.85 0.86
CA TRP A 236 11.90 11.96 1.61
C TRP A 236 10.70 12.73 2.21
N GLN A 237 10.95 13.88 2.84
CA GLN A 237 9.86 14.70 3.37
C GLN A 237 8.90 15.14 2.25
N LYS A 238 9.41 15.60 1.10
CA LYS A 238 8.56 15.97 -0.04
C LYS A 238 7.77 14.79 -0.59
N MET A 239 8.33 13.58 -0.61
CA MET A 239 7.59 12.38 -1.00
C MET A 239 6.41 12.07 -0.05
N LEU A 240 6.57 12.31 1.25
CA LEU A 240 5.47 12.20 2.22
C LEU A 240 4.40 13.27 1.98
N GLU A 241 4.78 14.52 1.70
CA GLU A 241 3.85 15.61 1.37
C GLU A 241 3.03 15.30 0.10
N ILE A 242 3.70 14.79 -0.94
CA ILE A 242 3.02 14.37 -2.17
C ILE A 242 2.08 13.20 -1.88
N SER A 243 2.52 12.24 -1.07
CA SER A 243 1.70 11.07 -0.73
C SER A 243 0.46 11.46 0.08
N SER A 244 0.58 12.35 1.06
CA SER A 244 -0.55 12.84 1.86
C SER A 244 -1.53 13.66 1.04
N LYS A 245 -1.07 14.33 -0.01
CA LYS A 245 -1.92 15.04 -0.97
C LYS A 245 -2.78 14.07 -1.79
N TYR A 246 -2.20 13.01 -2.35
CA TYR A 246 -2.88 12.16 -3.35
C TYR A 246 -3.46 10.84 -2.81
N MET A 247 -2.97 10.32 -1.68
CA MET A 247 -3.27 8.97 -1.18
C MET A 247 -3.92 9.02 0.20
N ASP A 248 -4.57 7.95 0.65
CA ASP A 248 -5.18 7.85 1.99
C ASP A 248 -4.20 7.31 3.04
N GLY A 249 -3.05 6.80 2.61
CA GLY A 249 -2.01 6.35 3.50
C GLY A 249 -0.81 5.80 2.74
N VAL A 250 0.21 5.40 3.49
CA VAL A 250 1.41 4.76 2.95
C VAL A 250 1.87 3.61 3.83
N ILE A 251 2.47 2.59 3.21
CA ILE A 251 3.30 1.59 3.89
C ILE A 251 4.75 1.95 3.61
N ILE A 252 5.50 2.33 4.64
CA ILE A 252 6.94 2.53 4.56
C ILE A 252 7.59 1.16 4.74
N TRP A 253 8.08 0.61 3.63
CA TRP A 253 8.76 -0.67 3.58
C TRP A 253 10.26 -0.48 3.41
N SER A 254 11.07 -1.40 3.94
CA SER A 254 12.48 -1.47 3.59
C SER A 254 13.00 -2.89 3.61
N ASP A 255 14.02 -3.16 2.79
CA ASP A 255 14.95 -4.25 3.04
C ASP A 255 15.77 -3.92 4.31
N LYS A 256 16.33 -4.95 4.94
CA LYS A 256 17.33 -4.82 6.00
C LYS A 256 18.72 -4.49 5.48
N ARG A 257 18.91 -4.38 4.15
CA ARG A 257 20.21 -4.16 3.50
C ARG A 257 20.30 -2.87 2.68
N ASP A 258 21.50 -2.30 2.66
CA ASP A 258 21.84 -1.11 1.87
C ASP A 258 22.36 -1.45 0.45
N GLU A 259 22.84 -0.42 -0.26
CA GLU A 259 23.43 -0.51 -1.60
C GLU A 259 24.64 -1.46 -1.70
N ASN A 260 25.32 -1.72 -0.59
CA ASN A 260 26.48 -2.60 -0.52
C ASN A 260 26.13 -3.98 0.06
N HIS A 261 24.83 -4.30 0.09
CA HIS A 261 24.27 -5.49 0.71
C HIS A 261 24.58 -5.63 2.20
N GLN A 262 24.99 -4.55 2.89
CA GLN A 262 25.30 -4.57 4.30
C GLN A 262 24.04 -4.46 5.14
N ILE A 263 24.02 -5.13 6.29
CA ILE A 263 22.91 -5.05 7.23
C ILE A 263 22.86 -3.62 7.80
N VAL A 264 21.71 -2.98 7.66
CA VAL A 264 21.44 -1.65 8.20
C VAL A 264 20.83 -1.78 9.58
N ARG A 265 21.48 -1.16 10.56
CA ARG A 265 20.97 -1.05 11.92
C ARG A 265 20.10 0.19 12.06
N TRP A 266 19.14 0.14 12.98
CA TRP A 266 18.24 1.26 13.23
C TRP A 266 18.97 2.57 13.54
N ASN A 267 20.09 2.51 14.26
CA ASN A 267 20.89 3.69 14.62
C ASN A 267 21.76 4.24 13.47
N ASP A 268 21.69 3.68 12.26
CA ASP A 268 22.37 4.23 11.09
C ASP A 268 21.95 5.71 10.89
N PRO A 269 22.90 6.66 10.77
CA PRO A 269 22.60 8.08 10.62
C PRO A 269 21.65 8.42 9.48
N ARG A 270 21.68 7.63 8.38
CA ARG A 270 20.80 7.80 7.21
C ARG A 270 19.36 7.46 7.57
N ILE A 271 19.14 6.36 8.32
CA ILE A 271 17.82 6.00 8.85
C ILE A 271 17.30 7.04 9.83
N GLN A 272 18.18 7.52 10.71
CA GLN A 272 17.81 8.57 11.66
C GLN A 272 17.45 9.89 10.95
N ALA A 273 18.08 10.20 9.82
CA ALA A 273 17.69 11.35 9.00
C ALA A 273 16.30 11.19 8.38
N ILE A 274 16.01 10.01 7.81
CA ILE A 274 14.67 9.65 7.31
C ILE A 274 13.63 9.76 8.42
N MET A 275 13.89 9.22 9.60
CA MET A 275 12.94 9.27 10.71
C MET A 275 12.72 10.67 11.26
N ARG A 276 13.75 11.51 11.32
CA ARG A 276 13.57 12.93 11.65
C ARG A 276 12.65 13.62 10.65
N ALA A 277 12.86 13.40 9.35
CA ALA A 277 11.98 13.94 8.31
C ALA A 277 10.53 13.42 8.44
N THR A 278 10.33 12.12 8.71
CA THR A 278 9.00 11.54 8.95
C THR A 278 8.32 12.18 10.17
N LYS A 279 9.04 12.35 11.29
CA LYS A 279 8.48 13.01 12.49
C LYS A 279 8.17 14.49 12.25
N SER A 280 9.02 15.20 11.51
CA SER A 280 8.78 16.59 11.11
C SER A 280 7.52 16.72 10.26
N PHE A 281 7.33 15.83 9.28
CA PHE A 281 6.10 15.76 8.49
C PHE A 281 4.87 15.53 9.39
N ILE A 282 4.91 14.53 10.27
CA ILE A 282 3.80 14.23 11.19
C ILE A 282 3.48 15.41 12.12
N ALA A 283 4.50 16.12 12.60
CA ALA A 283 4.33 17.29 13.46
C ALA A 283 3.75 18.50 12.71
N ALA A 284 4.01 18.62 11.40
CA ALA A 284 3.44 19.66 10.55
C ALA A 284 1.96 19.42 10.21
N HIS A 285 1.51 18.15 10.21
CA HIS A 285 0.14 17.76 9.81
C HIS A 285 -0.65 17.05 10.93
N PRO A 286 -0.66 17.54 12.18
CA PRO A 286 -1.12 16.75 13.34
C PRO A 286 -2.61 16.37 13.30
N LYS A 287 -3.42 17.10 12.53
CA LYS A 287 -4.86 16.86 12.36
C LYS A 287 -5.19 15.89 11.23
N ASP A 288 -4.23 15.64 10.34
CA ASP A 288 -4.40 14.75 9.18
C ASP A 288 -3.74 13.39 9.39
N ILE A 289 -3.02 13.18 10.49
CA ILE A 289 -2.37 11.90 10.79
C ILE A 289 -3.25 11.06 11.70
N ALA A 290 -3.75 9.95 11.16
CA ALA A 290 -4.48 8.93 11.90
C ALA A 290 -3.55 7.76 12.28
N VAL A 291 -3.80 7.17 13.46
CA VAL A 291 -3.06 5.99 13.95
C VAL A 291 -4.03 4.82 14.11
N GLU A 292 -3.80 3.75 13.35
CA GLU A 292 -4.52 2.49 13.53
C GLU A 292 -3.91 1.72 14.71
N THR A 293 -4.72 1.52 15.74
CA THR A 293 -4.33 0.77 16.94
C THR A 293 -4.65 -0.71 16.80
N LEU A 294 -3.80 -1.56 17.37
CA LEU A 294 -4.10 -2.99 17.48
C LEU A 294 -5.31 -3.19 18.40
N GLN A 295 -6.24 -4.02 17.95
CA GLN A 295 -7.48 -4.33 18.67
C GLN A 295 -7.56 -5.85 18.89
N PRO A 296 -6.78 -6.43 19.81
CA PRO A 296 -6.88 -7.85 20.12
C PRO A 296 -8.28 -8.18 20.64
N PRO A 297 -8.81 -9.40 20.40
CA PRO A 297 -10.09 -9.80 20.96
C PRO A 297 -10.04 -9.62 22.47
N THR A 298 -11.06 -8.96 23.03
CA THR A 298 -11.24 -8.95 24.47
C THR A 298 -11.40 -10.40 24.90
N LEU A 299 -10.56 -10.86 25.85
CA LEU A 299 -10.81 -12.11 26.54
C LEU A 299 -12.24 -11.99 27.06
N SER A 300 -13.17 -12.78 26.50
CA SER A 300 -14.48 -12.89 27.10
C SER A 300 -14.22 -13.25 28.56
N LYS A 301 -14.77 -12.45 29.48
CA LYS A 301 -14.82 -12.87 30.87
C LYS A 301 -15.44 -14.26 30.82
N SER A 302 -14.60 -15.25 31.11
CA SER A 302 -15.01 -16.64 31.31
C SER A 302 -16.33 -16.61 32.07
N LEU A 303 -17.31 -17.36 31.60
CA LEU A 303 -18.53 -17.71 32.32
C LEU A 303 -18.18 -18.25 33.73
N LYS A 304 -17.85 -17.35 34.65
CA LYS A 304 -17.93 -17.55 36.09
C LYS A 304 -19.32 -17.08 36.46
N ASN A 305 -20.27 -18.01 36.43
CA ASN A 305 -21.29 -18.20 37.45
C ASN A 305 -22.48 -18.98 36.86
N SER A 306 -22.44 -20.29 37.02
CA SER A 306 -23.63 -21.06 37.35
C SER A 306 -23.22 -22.34 38.09
N LYS A 307 -22.71 -22.16 39.31
CA LYS A 307 -22.99 -23.11 40.39
C LYS A 307 -23.84 -22.39 41.43
N LEU A 308 -24.86 -23.11 41.90
CA LEU A 308 -25.77 -22.83 43.02
C LEU A 308 -26.90 -21.85 42.63
N LYS A 309 -28.17 -22.27 42.59
CA LYS A 309 -28.93 -23.11 43.53
C LYS A 309 -29.85 -24.10 42.82
#